data_AF-A0A7X0X9L5-F1
#
_entry.id   AF-A0A7X0X9L5-F1
#
_cell.length_a   1.000
_cell.length_b   1.000
_cell.length_c   1.000
_cell.angle_alpha   90.00
_cell.angle_beta   90.00
_cell.angle_gamma   90.00
#
_symmetry.space_group_name_H-M   'P 1'
#
loop_
_entity.id
_entity.type
_entity.pdbx_description
1 polymer ?
#
loop_
_entity_poly.entity_id
_entity_poly.type
_entity_poly.pdbx_seq_one_letter_code
_entity_poly.pdbx_strand_id
1 'polypeptide(L)' 'MKQCPVCKNYTIQDDYDICEVCFWEYDKVAQKYPNEIIGANNVSLKQAINNYENFGAIEEKYISIVQKPKQEEFPN' A
#
# COMPACT_ATOMS: atom_id res chain seq x y z
N MET A 1 3.38 4.22 -14.05
CA MET A 1 3.12 3.99 -12.62
C MET A 1 1.63 3.87 -12.41
N LYS A 2 1.19 2.89 -11.63
CA LYS A 2 -0.18 2.71 -11.14
C LYS A 2 -0.28 3.36 -9.76
N GLN A 3 -1.49 3.77 -9.39
CA GLN A 3 -1.75 4.30 -8.07
C GLN A 3 -1.77 3.17 -7.04
N CYS A 4 -1.08 3.34 -5.91
CA CYS A 4 -1.18 2.41 -4.78
C CYS A 4 -2.60 2.45 -4.19
N PRO A 5 -3.28 1.31 -3.99
CA PRO A 5 -4.65 1.29 -3.49
C PRO A 5 -4.74 1.70 -2.01
N VAL A 6 -3.62 1.68 -1.27
CA VAL A 6 -3.53 2.08 0.14
C VAL A 6 -3.27 3.58 0.25
N CYS A 7 -2.05 4.03 -0.09
CA CYS A 7 -1.63 5.42 0.17
C CYS A 7 -2.02 6.42 -0.91
N LYS A 8 -2.57 5.96 -2.04
CA LYS A 8 -3.00 6.78 -3.19
C LYS A 8 -1.88 7.50 -3.95
N ASN A 9 -0.62 7.26 -3.63
CA ASN A 9 0.53 7.76 -4.41
C ASN A 9 0.85 6.82 -5.58
N TYR A 10 1.36 7.36 -6.69
CA TYR A 10 1.77 6.64 -7.88
C TYR A 10 3.17 6.03 -7.69
N THR A 11 3.24 4.83 -7.12
CA THR A 11 4.49 4.16 -6.73
C THR A 11 4.66 2.76 -7.33
N ILE A 12 3.60 2.22 -7.93
CA ILE A 12 3.56 0.84 -8.41
C ILE A 12 3.96 0.82 -9.89
N GLN A 13 4.97 0.05 -10.30
CA GLN A 13 5.33 -0.12 -11.71
C GLN A 13 4.61 -1.35 -12.27
N ASP A 14 4.70 -2.48 -11.58
CA ASP A 14 4.17 -3.77 -11.99
C ASP A 14 3.26 -4.43 -10.94
N ASP A 15 2.73 -5.59 -11.30
CA ASP A 15 2.03 -6.42 -10.32
C ASP A 15 3.07 -7.01 -9.35
N TYR A 16 2.71 -7.15 -8.07
CA TYR A 16 3.59 -7.60 -6.97
C TYR A 16 4.69 -6.61 -6.54
N ASP A 17 4.69 -5.37 -7.05
CA ASP A 17 5.56 -4.32 -6.52
C ASP A 17 5.15 -3.91 -5.10
N ILE A 18 6.15 -3.65 -4.26
CA ILE A 18 5.96 -3.12 -2.91
C ILE A 18 5.97 -1.59 -2.97
N CYS A 19 4.92 -0.96 -2.48
CA CYS A 19 4.83 0.48 -2.34
C CYS A 19 5.79 0.98 -1.25
N GLU A 20 6.84 1.74 -1.61
CA GLU A 20 7.81 2.28 -0.64
C GLU A 20 7.20 3.27 0.37
N VAL A 21 6.01 3.81 0.08
CA VAL A 21 5.31 4.79 0.95
C VAL A 21 4.53 4.14 2.08
N CYS A 22 3.92 2.97 1.85
CA CYS A 22 3.08 2.31 2.86
C CYS A 22 3.43 0.85 3.13
N PHE A 23 4.30 0.27 2.29
CA PHE A 23 4.72 -1.12 2.30
C PHE A 23 3.68 -2.15 1.80
N TRP A 24 2.63 -1.70 1.10
CA TRP A 24 1.66 -2.59 0.45
C TRP A 24 2.24 -3.26 -0.80
N GLU A 25 2.20 -4.59 -0.88
CA GLU A 25 2.49 -5.31 -2.12
C GLU A 25 1.25 -5.30 -3.03
N TYR A 26 1.40 -4.80 -4.26
CA TYR A 26 0.30 -4.61 -5.19
C TYR A 26 -0.22 -5.95 -5.73
N ASP A 27 -1.35 -6.39 -5.19
CA ASP A 27 -2.09 -7.56 -5.69
C ASP A 27 -3.47 -7.14 -6.23
N LYS A 28 -3.75 -7.52 -7.49
CA LYS A 28 -5.05 -7.30 -8.16
C LYS A 28 -6.18 -8.10 -7.52
N VAL A 29 -5.88 -9.27 -6.94
CA VAL A 29 -6.87 -10.11 -6.25
C VAL A 29 -7.27 -9.46 -4.93
N ALA A 30 -6.30 -8.96 -4.15
CA ALA A 30 -6.58 -8.22 -2.91
C ALA A 30 -7.45 -6.97 -3.14
N GLN A 31 -7.31 -6.30 -4.30
CA GLN A 31 -8.19 -5.20 -4.70
C GLN A 31 -9.64 -5.63 -4.99
N LYS A 32 -9.85 -6.85 -5.51
CA LYS A 32 -11.19 -7.40 -5.76
C LYS A 32 -11.88 -7.87 -4.47
N TYR A 33 -11.10 -8.25 -3.45
CA TYR A 33 -11.59 -8.77 -2.17
C TYR A 33 -11.03 -7.94 -1.00
N PRO A 34 -11.43 -6.67 -0.85
CA PRO A 34 -10.75 -5.72 0.02
C PRO A 34 -10.85 -6.04 1.52
N ASN A 35 -11.77 -6.91 1.94
CA ASN A 35 -11.94 -7.32 3.34
C ASN A 35 -11.24 -8.64 3.66
N GLU A 36 -10.73 -9.37 2.66
CA GLU A 36 -10.07 -10.65 2.83
C GLU A 36 -8.55 -10.48 2.97
N ILE A 37 -7.92 -11.36 3.74
CA ILE A 37 -6.46 -11.46 3.79
C ILE A 37 -6.05 -12.45 2.69
N ILE A 38 -5.47 -11.93 1.61
CA ILE A 38 -5.13 -12.70 0.41
C ILE A 38 -3.83 -12.18 -0.23
N GLY A 39 -3.06 -13.08 -0.83
CA GLY A 39 -1.75 -12.75 -1.41
C GLY A 39 -0.64 -12.71 -0.36
N ALA A 40 0.36 -11.85 -0.57
CA ALA A 40 1.53 -11.74 0.31
C ALA A 40 1.31 -10.84 1.55
N ASN A 41 0.23 -10.05 1.57
CA ASN A 41 -0.05 -9.12 2.66
C ASN A 41 -0.70 -9.85 3.85
N ASN A 42 -0.29 -9.55 5.09
CA ASN A 42 -0.88 -10.18 6.30
C ASN A 42 -2.13 -9.47 6.82
N VAL A 43 -2.55 -8.40 6.14
CA VAL A 43 -3.74 -7.61 6.45
C VAL A 43 -4.57 -7.45 5.19
N SER A 44 -5.89 -7.31 5.35
CA SER A 44 -6.77 -7.00 4.21
C SER A 44 -6.50 -5.60 3.67
N LEU A 45 -6.88 -5.34 2.42
CA LEU A 45 -6.71 -4.01 1.82
C LEU A 45 -7.39 -2.91 2.65
N LYS A 46 -8.58 -3.20 3.19
CA LYS A 46 -9.32 -2.27 4.07
C LYS A 46 -8.57 -2.00 5.37
N GLN A 47 -7.97 -3.03 5.97
CA GLN A 47 -7.17 -2.87 7.18
C GLN A 47 -5.88 -2.09 6.88
N ALA A 48 -5.22 -2.37 5.76
CA ALA A 48 -4.04 -1.63 5.31
C ALA A 48 -4.33 -0.13 5.11
N ILE A 49 -5.49 0.22 4.53
CA ILE A 49 -5.93 1.62 4.38
C ILE A 49 -6.08 2.30 5.76
N ASN A 50 -6.82 1.67 6.68
CA ASN A 50 -7.00 2.21 8.03
C ASN A 50 -5.68 2.35 8.79
N ASN A 51 -4.79 1.36 8.65
CA ASN A 51 -3.47 1.35 9.29
C ASN A 51 -2.60 2.50 8.76
N TYR A 52 -2.60 2.71 7.44
CA TYR A 52 -1.87 3.81 6.83
C TYR A 52 -2.40 5.19 7.29
N GLU A 53 -3.71 5.36 7.41
CA GLU A 53 -4.32 6.58 7.96
C GLU A 53 -3.91 6.85 9.41
N ASN A 54 -3.75 5.79 10.21
CA ASN A 54 -3.41 5.91 11.64
C ASN A 54 -1.91 6.11 11.90
N PHE A 55 -1.03 5.40 11.19
CA PHE A 55 0.41 5.38 11.50
C PHE A 55 1.34 5.36 10.26
N GLY A 56 0.82 5.50 9.05
CA GLY A 56 1.63 5.70 7.84
C GLY A 56 2.22 4.43 7.22
N ALA A 57 1.84 3.23 7.67
CA ALA A 57 2.25 1.96 7.07
C ALA A 57 1.12 0.92 7.12
N ILE A 58 1.24 -0.19 6.39
CA ILE A 58 0.21 -1.25 6.42
C ILE A 58 0.24 -2.11 7.69
N GLU A 59 1.37 -2.17 8.38
CA GLU A 59 1.57 -2.84 9.67
C GLU A 59 2.60 -2.03 10.47
N GLU A 60 2.48 -1.97 11.81
CA GLU A 60 3.36 -1.13 12.65
C GLU A 60 4.85 -1.46 12.49
N LYS A 61 5.17 -2.74 12.24
CA LYS A 61 6.55 -3.21 12.02
C LYS A 61 7.24 -2.56 10.82
N TYR A 62 6.49 -1.94 9.91
CA TYR A 62 7.03 -1.29 8.72
C TYR A 62 7.20 0.23 8.85
N ILE A 63 6.77 0.84 9.97
CA ILE A 63 6.86 2.30 10.18
C ILE A 63 8.29 2.84 9.99
N SER A 64 9.31 2.07 10.40
CA SER A 64 10.71 2.50 10.32
C SER A 64 11.36 2.30 8.96
N ILE A 65 10.69 1.65 8.00
CA ILE A 65 11.25 1.35 6.67
C ILE A 65 10.52 2.03 5.52
N VAL A 66 9.32 2.58 5.76
CA VAL A 66 8.60 3.36 4.77
C VAL A 66 9.21 4.76 4.63
N GLN A 67 9.01 5.38 3.46
CA GLN A 67 9.45 6.74 3.19
C GLN A 67 8.28 7.65 2.82
N LYS A 68 8.52 8.96 2.84
CA LYS A 68 7.55 9.93 2.31
C LYS A 68 7.48 9.83 0.78
N PRO A 69 6.32 10.07 0.16
CA PRO A 69 6.22 10.15 -1.30
C PRO A 69 7.13 11.23 -1.88
N LYS A 70 7.67 10.98 -3.07
CA LYS A 70 8.36 12.01 -3.88
C LYS A 70 7.34 12.93 -4.54
N GLN A 71 7.78 14.11 -5.00
CA GLN A 71 6.88 15.12 -5.55
C GLN A 71 6.10 14.61 -6.77
N GLU A 72 6.75 13.81 -7.61
CA GLU A 72 6.20 13.18 -8.81
C GLU A 72 5.25 12.00 -8.53
N GLU A 73 5.20 11.50 -7.28
CA GLU A 73 4.36 10.38 -6.89
C GLU A 73 3.00 10.83 -6.34
N PHE A 74 2.84 12.12 -6.02
CA PHE A 74 1.56 12.63 -5.53
C PHE A 74 0.46 12.55 -6.61
N PRO A 75 -0.80 12.31 -6.22
CA PRO A 75 -1.91 12.45 -7.14
C PRO A 75 -2.08 13.92 -7.57
N ASN A 76 -2.29 14.13 -8.87
CA ASN A 76 -2.68 15.43 -9.43
C ASN A 76 -4.08 15.85 -8.97
#